data_AF-A0A674J566-F1
#
_entry.id   AF-A0A674J566-F1
#
_cell.length_a   1.000
_cell.length_b   1.000
_cell.length_c   1.000
_cell.angle_alpha   90.00
_cell.angle_beta   90.00
_cell.angle_gamma   90.00
#
_symmetry.space_group_name_H-M   'P 1'
#
loop_
_entity.id
_entity.type
_entity.pdbx_description
1 polymer ?
#
loop_
_entity_poly.entity_id
_entity_poly.type
_entity_poly.pdbx_seq_one_letter_code
_entity_poly.pdbx_strand_id
1 'polypeptide(L)'
;VCLCSCLPLSRLLIVYPWTQRFFSSFGNLSSPTAIIGNPKVRAHGKKVLTSFGEAVKNLDNIKATYTKLSELHCDKLHVDPENFRLLGDILVIVLAAHFGREFTPACQAAWQKLVRVVAHALSYKYR
;
A
#
# COMPACT_ATOMS: atom_id res chain seq x y z
N VAL A 1 -3.01 11.36 13.48
CA VAL A 1 -2.40 10.18 12.83
C VAL A 1 -3.39 9.04 12.50
N CYS A 2 -4.46 8.82 13.29
CA CYS A 2 -5.36 7.66 13.12
C CYS A 2 -6.15 7.63 11.77
N LEU A 3 -6.60 8.78 11.26
CA LEU A 3 -7.39 8.88 10.02
C LEU A 3 -6.62 8.55 8.74
N CYS A 4 -5.31 8.85 8.66
CA CYS A 4 -4.50 8.56 7.46
C CYS A 4 -4.22 7.07 7.28
N SER A 5 -4.40 6.25 8.33
CA SER A 5 -3.85 4.88 8.31
C SER A 5 -4.62 3.88 7.45
N CYS A 6 -5.89 4.12 7.17
CA CYS A 6 -6.72 3.27 6.31
C CYS A 6 -6.84 3.78 4.87
N LEU A 7 -6.55 5.06 4.64
CA LEU A 7 -6.89 5.75 3.39
C LEU A 7 -6.22 5.15 2.14
N PRO A 8 -4.94 4.72 2.16
CA PRO A 8 -4.32 4.17 0.95
C PRO A 8 -5.02 2.89 0.46
N LEU A 9 -5.31 1.96 1.38
CA LEU A 9 -5.99 0.72 1.00
C LEU A 9 -7.46 0.97 0.59
N SER A 10 -8.19 1.81 1.33
CA SER A 10 -9.57 2.16 0.95
C SER A 10 -9.61 2.82 -0.43
N ARG A 11 -8.69 3.74 -0.74
CA ARG A 11 -8.61 4.39 -2.06
C ARG A 11 -8.20 3.41 -3.16
N LEU A 12 -7.29 2.47 -2.90
CA LEU A 12 -6.96 1.41 -3.86
C LEU A 12 -8.20 0.62 -4.26
N LEU A 13 -8.99 0.17 -3.27
CA LEU A 13 -10.19 -0.63 -3.52
C LEU A 13 -11.30 0.15 -4.24
N ILE A 14 -11.34 1.48 -4.10
CA ILE A 14 -12.33 2.35 -4.76
C ILE A 14 -11.89 2.69 -6.19
N VAL A 15 -10.64 3.13 -6.37
CA VAL A 15 -10.12 3.61 -7.66
C VAL A 15 -9.81 2.45 -8.61
N TYR A 16 -9.38 1.32 -8.05
CA TYR A 16 -8.98 0.12 -8.79
C TYR A 16 -9.80 -1.09 -8.31
N PRO A 17 -11.10 -1.17 -8.66
CA PRO A 17 -12.05 -2.11 -8.05
C PRO A 17 -11.71 -3.59 -8.29
N TRP A 18 -10.94 -3.93 -9.33
CA TRP A 18 -10.45 -5.30 -9.55
C TRP A 18 -9.58 -5.81 -8.38
N THR A 19 -8.96 -4.92 -7.61
CA THR A 19 -8.16 -5.29 -6.44
C THR A 19 -9.00 -5.87 -5.30
N GLN A 20 -10.32 -5.63 -5.29
CA GLN A 20 -11.23 -6.18 -4.29
C GLN A 20 -11.26 -7.72 -4.28
N ARG A 21 -10.92 -8.38 -5.40
CA ARG A 21 -10.88 -9.85 -5.50
C ARG A 21 -9.96 -10.50 -4.46
N PHE A 22 -8.91 -9.81 -4.02
CA PHE A 22 -7.95 -10.29 -3.01
C PHE A 22 -8.50 -10.19 -1.57
N PHE A 23 -9.65 -9.53 -1.39
CA PHE A 23 -10.22 -9.21 -0.09
C PHE A 23 -11.65 -9.75 0.08
N SER A 24 -12.01 -10.84 -0.61
CA SER A 24 -13.35 -11.46 -0.52
C SER A 24 -13.78 -11.80 0.92
N SER A 25 -12.82 -12.16 1.79
CA SER A 25 -13.08 -12.45 3.22
C SER A 25 -13.35 -11.20 4.06
N PHE A 26 -13.24 -9.99 3.49
CA PHE A 26 -13.43 -8.73 4.22
C PHE A 26 -14.90 -8.34 4.34
N GLY A 27 -15.81 -9.08 3.70
CA GLY A 27 -17.24 -8.82 3.72
C GLY A 27 -17.64 -7.78 2.68
N ASN A 28 -18.56 -6.88 3.03
CA ASN A 28 -19.09 -5.91 2.08
C ASN A 28 -18.05 -4.87 1.64
N LEU A 29 -17.77 -4.83 0.33
CA LEU A 29 -16.91 -3.85 -0.36
C LEU A 29 -17.60 -3.20 -1.57
N SER A 30 -18.94 -3.31 -1.67
CA SER A 30 -19.67 -2.96 -2.91
C SER A 30 -19.77 -1.46 -3.21
N SER A 31 -19.48 -0.59 -2.24
CA SER A 31 -19.56 0.87 -2.41
C SER A 31 -18.43 1.57 -1.65
N PRO A 32 -18.08 2.82 -2.03
CA PRO A 32 -17.08 3.61 -1.31
C PRO A 32 -17.37 3.73 0.19
N THR A 33 -18.63 3.96 0.57
CA THR A 33 -19.05 4.02 1.99
C THR A 33 -18.82 2.70 2.70
N ALA A 34 -19.16 1.57 2.06
CA ALA A 34 -18.91 0.24 2.61
C ALA A 34 -17.41 -0.02 2.81
N ILE A 35 -16.58 0.32 1.81
CA ILE A 35 -15.12 0.14 1.86
C ILE A 35 -14.48 0.99 2.97
N ILE A 36 -14.84 2.27 3.07
CA ILE A 36 -14.28 3.19 4.07
C ILE A 36 -14.71 2.80 5.49
N GLY A 37 -15.96 2.37 5.65
CA GLY A 37 -16.52 1.92 6.93
C GLY A 37 -16.03 0.53 7.38
N ASN A 38 -15.40 -0.25 6.48
CA ASN A 38 -15.08 -1.64 6.75
C ASN A 38 -13.93 -1.79 7.78
N PRO A 39 -14.16 -2.43 8.94
CA PRO A 39 -13.14 -2.57 9.98
C PRO A 39 -11.95 -3.44 9.57
N LYS A 40 -12.16 -4.45 8.70
CA LYS A 40 -11.09 -5.31 8.18
C LYS A 40 -10.21 -4.56 7.19
N VAL A 41 -10.79 -3.72 6.34
CA VAL A 41 -10.03 -2.80 5.47
C VAL A 41 -9.17 -1.87 6.32
N ARG A 42 -9.74 -1.24 7.35
CA ARG A 42 -8.98 -0.36 8.25
C ARG A 42 -7.83 -1.10 8.96
N ALA A 43 -8.08 -2.30 9.49
CA ALA A 43 -7.06 -3.10 10.15
C ALA A 43 -5.93 -3.51 9.19
N HIS A 44 -6.27 -3.87 7.95
CA HIS A 44 -5.27 -4.24 6.95
C HIS A 44 -4.47 -3.03 6.44
N GLY A 45 -5.14 -1.89 6.23
CA GLY A 45 -4.48 -0.63 5.88
C GLY A 45 -3.41 -0.22 6.90
N LYS A 46 -3.70 -0.41 8.20
CA LYS A 46 -2.70 -0.23 9.27
C LYS A 46 -1.49 -1.14 9.08
N LYS A 47 -1.68 -2.44 8.78
CA LYS A 47 -0.57 -3.38 8.52
C LYS A 47 0.28 -2.94 7.33
N VAL A 48 -0.36 -2.49 6.24
CA VAL A 48 0.32 -1.97 5.05
C VAL A 48 1.21 -0.78 5.41
N LEU A 49 0.70 0.21 6.13
CA LEU A 49 1.50 1.38 6.50
C LEU A 49 2.58 1.09 7.53
N THR A 50 2.32 0.20 8.50
CA THR A 50 3.35 -0.29 9.41
C THR A 50 4.50 -0.91 8.62
N SER A 51 4.21 -1.70 7.59
CA SER A 51 5.22 -2.25 6.69
C SER A 51 6.05 -1.16 6.01
N PHE A 52 5.44 -0.12 5.43
CA PHE A 52 6.20 1.02 4.89
C PHE A 52 7.08 1.71 5.95
N GLY A 53 6.63 1.79 7.21
CA GLY A 53 7.46 2.26 8.31
C GLY A 53 8.71 1.40 8.55
N GLU A 54 8.60 0.08 8.37
CA GLU A 54 9.77 -0.82 8.41
C GLU A 54 10.72 -0.61 7.22
N ALA A 55 10.21 -0.27 6.03
CA ALA A 55 11.07 0.12 4.90
C ALA A 55 11.91 1.36 5.24
N VAL A 56 11.31 2.38 5.83
CA VAL A 56 11.99 3.62 6.22
C VAL A 56 13.08 3.38 7.26
N LYS A 57 12.89 2.41 8.16
CA LYS A 57 13.92 2.02 9.14
C LYS A 57 15.06 1.19 8.53
N ASN A 58 14.88 0.64 7.34
CA ASN A 58 15.80 -0.30 6.70
C ASN A 58 16.11 0.10 5.25
N LEU A 59 16.32 1.39 4.98
CA LEU A 59 16.46 1.93 3.61
C LEU A 59 17.57 1.24 2.79
N ASP A 60 18.66 0.83 3.43
CA ASP A 60 19.79 0.15 2.77
C ASP A 60 19.55 -1.36 2.56
N ASN A 61 18.51 -1.94 3.17
CA ASN A 61 18.26 -3.38 3.18
C ASN A 61 16.81 -3.77 2.84
N ILE A 62 16.06 -2.89 2.16
CA ILE A 62 14.63 -3.08 1.84
C ILE A 62 14.38 -4.45 1.17
N LYS A 63 15.24 -4.88 0.25
CA LYS A 63 15.08 -6.16 -0.44
C LYS A 63 15.04 -7.35 0.52
N ALA A 64 15.95 -7.40 1.50
CA ALA A 64 15.95 -8.48 2.49
C ALA A 64 14.75 -8.34 3.44
N THR A 65 14.44 -7.12 3.89
CA THR A 65 13.28 -6.82 4.75
C THR A 65 11.98 -7.36 4.18
N TYR A 66 11.79 -7.27 2.87
CA TYR A 66 10.55 -7.65 2.18
C TYR A 66 10.53 -9.06 1.60
N THR A 67 11.60 -9.85 1.73
CA THR A 67 11.72 -11.17 1.09
C THR A 67 10.55 -12.09 1.43
N LYS A 68 10.24 -12.29 2.72
CA LYS A 68 9.12 -13.14 3.16
C LYS A 68 7.75 -12.60 2.71
N LEU A 69 7.62 -11.28 2.64
CA LEU A 69 6.37 -10.64 2.24
C LEU A 69 6.15 -10.77 0.72
N SER A 70 7.23 -10.71 -0.07
CA SER A 70 7.23 -11.00 -1.50
C SER A 70 6.77 -12.43 -1.79
N GLU A 71 7.34 -13.42 -1.08
CA GLU A 71 6.94 -14.84 -1.20
C GLU A 71 5.45 -15.03 -0.85
N LEU A 72 4.97 -14.42 0.24
CA LEU A 72 3.56 -14.49 0.60
C LEU A 72 2.64 -13.95 -0.52
N HIS A 73 2.96 -12.78 -1.07
CA HIS A 73 2.11 -12.16 -2.08
C HIS A 73 2.16 -12.88 -3.43
N CYS A 74 3.30 -13.46 -3.77
CA CYS A 74 3.48 -14.28 -4.96
C CYS A 74 2.79 -15.65 -4.80
N ASP A 75 3.26 -16.47 -3.86
CA ASP A 75 2.98 -17.92 -3.82
C ASP A 75 1.63 -18.27 -3.18
N LYS A 76 1.09 -17.37 -2.35
CA LYS A 76 -0.16 -17.61 -1.62
C LYS A 76 -1.28 -16.71 -2.07
N LEU A 77 -1.01 -15.41 -2.19
CA LEU A 77 -2.05 -14.43 -2.51
C LEU A 77 -2.21 -14.19 -4.01
N HIS A 78 -1.22 -14.59 -4.82
CA HIS A 78 -1.22 -14.43 -6.28
C HIS A 78 -1.55 -13.00 -6.72
N VAL A 79 -1.02 -12.01 -5.98
CA VAL A 79 -1.25 -10.59 -6.24
C VAL A 79 -0.38 -10.16 -7.40
N ASP A 80 -0.96 -9.66 -8.49
CA ASP A 80 -0.19 -9.12 -9.61
C ASP A 80 0.75 -8.00 -9.13
N PRO A 81 2.07 -8.07 -9.45
CA PRO A 81 3.08 -7.08 -9.08
C PRO A 81 2.70 -5.62 -9.36
N GLU A 82 1.94 -5.35 -10.42
CA GLU A 82 1.54 -4.00 -10.78
C GLU A 82 0.70 -3.34 -9.68
N ASN A 83 -0.06 -4.12 -8.91
CA ASN A 83 -0.87 -3.59 -7.80
C ASN A 83 -0.01 -2.97 -6.68
N PHE A 84 1.26 -3.36 -6.53
CA PHE A 84 2.16 -2.73 -5.57
C PHE A 84 2.52 -1.31 -5.99
N ARG A 85 2.71 -1.08 -7.29
CA ARG A 85 2.95 0.27 -7.83
C ARG A 85 1.72 1.15 -7.63
N LEU A 86 0.53 0.64 -7.97
CA LEU A 86 -0.73 1.36 -7.79
C LEU A 86 -0.96 1.79 -6.33
N LEU A 87 -0.69 0.88 -5.38
CA LEU A 87 -0.78 1.19 -3.96
C LEU A 87 0.25 2.25 -3.53
N GLY A 88 1.48 2.17 -4.05
CA GLY A 88 2.53 3.16 -3.83
C GLY A 88 2.14 4.56 -4.33
N ASP A 89 1.58 4.65 -5.53
CA ASP A 89 1.15 5.93 -6.11
C ASP A 89 -0.04 6.53 -5.32
N ILE A 90 -1.00 5.70 -4.91
CA ILE A 90 -2.08 6.14 -4.02
C ILE A 90 -1.55 6.63 -2.68
N LEU A 91 -0.54 5.97 -2.10
CA LEU A 91 0.07 6.44 -0.86
C LEU A 91 0.67 7.85 -1.03
N VAL A 92 1.39 8.09 -2.13
CA VAL A 92 1.95 9.43 -2.43
C VAL A 92 0.84 10.48 -2.56
N ILE A 93 -0.27 10.15 -3.24
CA ILE A 93 -1.43 11.05 -3.37
C ILE A 93 -2.06 11.34 -1.99
N VAL A 94 -2.21 10.33 -1.13
CA VAL A 94 -2.75 10.50 0.22
C VAL A 94 -1.85 11.40 1.07
N LEU A 95 -0.53 11.21 1.00
CA LEU A 95 0.43 12.06 1.71
C LEU A 95 0.37 13.50 1.21
N ALA A 96 0.33 13.71 -0.11
CA ALA A 96 0.19 15.04 -0.70
C ALA A 96 -1.09 15.74 -0.25
N ALA A 97 -2.22 15.02 -0.24
CA ALA A 97 -3.49 15.57 0.24
C ALA A 97 -3.47 15.88 1.76
N HIS A 98 -2.74 15.10 2.55
CA HIS A 98 -2.67 15.28 4.00
C HIS A 98 -1.80 16.46 4.42
N PHE A 99 -0.61 16.58 3.82
CA PHE A 99 0.38 17.61 4.17
C PHE A 99 0.24 18.89 3.33
N GLY A 100 -0.52 18.85 2.24
CA GLY A 100 -0.78 20.01 1.39
C GLY A 100 0.51 20.67 0.92
N ARG A 101 0.70 21.95 1.26
CA ARG A 101 1.88 22.73 0.84
C ARG A 101 3.20 22.24 1.48
N GLU A 102 3.13 21.52 2.60
CA GLU A 102 4.32 20.94 3.24
C GLU A 102 4.86 19.72 2.48
N PHE A 103 4.04 19.10 1.62
CA PHE A 103 4.48 18.04 0.73
C PHE A 103 5.19 18.61 -0.49
N THR A 104 6.39 19.17 -0.26
CA THR A 104 7.19 19.82 -1.29
C THR A 104 7.55 18.86 -2.43
N PRO A 105 7.92 19.36 -3.63
CA PRO A 105 8.40 18.51 -4.72
C PRO A 105 9.56 17.58 -4.34
N ALA A 106 10.47 18.04 -3.47
CA ALA A 106 11.56 17.22 -2.95
C ALA A 106 11.04 16.08 -2.05
N CYS A 107 10.06 16.36 -1.18
CA CYS A 107 9.40 15.35 -0.36
C CYS A 107 8.68 14.31 -1.25
N GLN A 108 7.93 14.78 -2.26
CA GLN A 108 7.29 13.91 -3.24
C GLN A 108 8.30 13.00 -3.96
N ALA A 109 9.42 13.55 -4.44
CA ALA A 109 10.46 12.77 -5.11
C ALA A 109 11.05 11.68 -4.20
N ALA A 110 11.31 12.01 -2.92
CA ALA A 110 11.79 11.05 -1.93
C ALA A 110 10.79 9.90 -1.69
N TRP A 111 9.51 10.23 -1.48
CA TRP A 111 8.46 9.23 -1.30
C TRP A 111 8.23 8.40 -2.56
N GLN A 112 8.25 9.01 -3.75
CA GLN A 112 8.17 8.27 -5.01
C GLN A 112 9.32 7.28 -5.18
N LYS A 113 10.55 7.67 -4.80
CA LYS A 113 11.69 6.75 -4.82
C LYS A 113 11.46 5.59 -3.86
N LEU A 114 11.04 5.88 -2.62
CA LEU A 114 10.78 4.84 -1.61
C LEU A 114 9.72 3.84 -2.07
N VAL A 115 8.55 4.30 -2.52
CA VAL A 115 7.45 3.39 -2.91
C VAL A 115 7.82 2.53 -4.12
N ARG A 116 8.65 3.05 -5.05
CA ARG A 116 9.18 2.27 -6.18
C ARG A 116 10.15 1.19 -5.73
N VAL A 117 11.05 1.49 -4.79
CA VAL A 117 11.98 0.49 -4.24
C VAL A 117 11.22 -0.58 -3.45
N VAL A 118 10.22 -0.20 -2.67
CA VAL A 118 9.34 -1.15 -1.96
C VAL A 118 8.56 -2.03 -2.94
N ALA A 119 7.96 -1.45 -3.98
CA ALA A 119 7.27 -2.22 -5.01
C ALA A 119 8.21 -3.24 -5.67
N HIS A 120 9.40 -2.78 -6.10
CA HIS A 120 10.42 -3.67 -6.68
C HIS A 120 10.84 -4.80 -5.71
N ALA A 121 11.03 -4.50 -4.43
CA ALA A 121 11.36 -5.51 -3.43
C ALA A 121 10.23 -6.53 -3.21
N LEU A 122 8.97 -6.09 -3.23
CA LEU A 122 7.80 -6.96 -3.15
C LEU A 122 7.62 -7.82 -4.40
N SER A 123 8.01 -7.32 -5.58
CA SER A 123 7.95 -8.05 -6.85
C SER A 123 9.11 -9.03 -7.06
N TYR A 124 10.14 -9.01 -6.20
CA TYR A 124 11.40 -9.70 -6.47
C TYR A 124 11.29 -11.24 -6.61
N LYS A 125 10.30 -11.86 -5.96
CA LYS A 125 10.11 -13.33 -5.99
C LYS A 125 9.13 -13.81 -7.04
N TYR A 126 8.53 -12.90 -7.80
CA TYR A 126 7.63 -13.22 -8.91
C TYR A 126 8.49 -13.75 -10.05
N ARG A 127 8.27 -15.01 -10.42
CA ARG A 127 8.97 -15.70 -11.52
C ARG A 127 8.14 -15.66 -12.79
#